data_AF-A0A5B7WUZ7-F1
#
_entry.id   AF-A0A5B7WUZ7-F1
#
_cell.length_a   1.000
_cell.length_b   1.000
_cell.length_c   1.000
_cell.angle_alpha   90.00
_cell.angle_beta   90.00
_cell.angle_gamma   90.00
#
_symmetry.space_group_name_H-M   'P 1'
#
loop_
_entity.id
_entity.type
_entity.pdbx_description
1 polymer ?
#
loop_
_entity_poly.entity_id
_entity_poly.type
_entity_poly.pdbx_seq_one_letter_code
_entity_poly.pdbx_strand_id
1 'polypeptide(L)'
;MSEQTRISVPDFETVWATVQESAGDLSQRTAWMGRWGGKSLLLMIPIIIALLLFVVALGSMFIGDGLVGMIAFVLAIVLAAPSVIYGIRHFEAASEEHAQEVVAPMVEQLVQQLRVSSVTGSEAGLSAKYTPEGSMPVSVLSNAGFIRDARAPQEDFIIGTLGQTQFMLSDVKWQSSKVELSEEAQQRLERQARRTRERKLREQYGRDWKLHQSDPLQNSSLLSLVPASVRKTVKEKYAQFESSVEKMGPSMIVFAADFHKEFTSRTYLLPRRPVDLAIRNFTEESAAKTGLAPMTLEDPGITERFVGWTTDQTEARYLITPQLMLAISDAAARMNSENIAVSFRGSWMYFAVVLDEDRFSFQVDKKNDGGYAVAKAIYEDLVAFLSLVEDFNLNTRIWSKA
;
A
#
# COMPACT_ATOMS: atom_id res chain seq x y z
N MET A 1 10.50 3.75 -36.07
CA MET A 1 9.29 4.48 -36.52
C MET A 1 8.51 4.78 -35.27
N SER A 2 8.32 6.06 -34.94
CA SER A 2 7.66 6.53 -33.72
C SER A 2 6.30 5.86 -33.57
N GLU A 3 6.17 4.97 -32.58
CA GLU A 3 4.88 4.47 -32.12
C GLU A 3 4.06 5.68 -31.68
N GLN A 4 3.08 6.06 -32.51
CA GLN A 4 2.08 7.03 -32.11
C GLN A 4 1.35 6.43 -30.91
N THR A 5 1.48 7.07 -29.74
CA THR A 5 0.72 6.73 -28.56
C THR A 5 -0.76 6.70 -28.96
N ARG A 6 -1.36 5.50 -28.91
CA ARG A 6 -2.74 5.28 -29.35
C ARG A 6 -3.77 5.79 -28.35
N ILE A 7 -3.31 6.20 -27.17
CA ILE A 7 -4.12 6.83 -26.14
C ILE A 7 -4.04 8.35 -26.31
N SER A 8 -5.19 8.97 -26.53
CA SER A 8 -5.39 10.41 -26.46
C SER A 8 -5.96 10.72 -25.08
N VAL A 9 -5.18 11.42 -24.25
CA VAL A 9 -5.57 11.83 -22.91
C VAL A 9 -5.80 13.35 -22.88
N PRO A 10 -6.77 13.84 -22.09
CA PRO A 10 -7.01 15.28 -21.95
C PRO A 10 -5.80 15.96 -21.32
N ASP A 11 -5.44 17.17 -21.75
CA ASP A 11 -4.33 17.89 -21.11
C ASP A 11 -4.62 18.16 -19.62
N PHE A 12 -3.59 18.03 -18.78
CA PHE A 12 -3.76 18.18 -17.34
C PHE A 12 -4.36 19.54 -16.96
N GLU A 13 -4.01 20.64 -17.64
CA GLU A 13 -4.54 21.97 -17.31
C GLU A 13 -6.06 22.05 -17.54
N THR A 14 -6.58 21.28 -18.49
CA THR A 14 -8.02 21.20 -18.76
C THR A 14 -8.74 20.48 -17.63
N VAL A 15 -8.14 19.39 -17.13
CA VAL A 15 -8.68 18.62 -16.00
C VAL A 15 -8.54 19.42 -14.70
N TRP A 16 -7.39 20.05 -14.47
CA TRP A 16 -7.11 20.89 -13.31
C TRP A 16 -8.11 22.02 -13.16
N ALA A 17 -8.48 22.70 -14.24
CA ALA A 17 -9.46 23.79 -14.22
C ALA A 17 -10.83 23.37 -13.62
N THR A 18 -11.18 22.08 -13.66
CA THR A 18 -12.43 21.56 -13.08
C THR A 18 -12.36 21.30 -11.59
N VAL A 19 -11.17 21.07 -11.04
CA VAL A 19 -10.95 20.68 -9.63
C VAL A 19 -10.19 21.74 -8.83
N GLN A 20 -9.64 22.77 -9.49
CA GLN A 20 -8.78 23.79 -8.89
C GLN A 20 -9.44 24.51 -7.71
N GLU A 21 -10.73 24.82 -7.78
CA GLU A 21 -11.46 25.51 -6.71
C GLU A 21 -11.54 24.64 -5.45
N SER A 22 -12.05 23.41 -5.58
CA SER A 22 -12.14 22.44 -4.47
C SER A 22 -10.76 22.10 -3.89
N ALA A 23 -9.76 21.86 -4.74
CA ALA A 23 -8.39 21.58 -4.32
C ALA A 23 -7.77 22.78 -3.57
N GLY A 24 -8.00 24.00 -4.07
CA GLY A 24 -7.54 25.24 -3.45
C GLY A 24 -8.17 25.48 -2.08
N ASP A 25 -9.49 25.31 -1.97
CA ASP A 25 -10.23 25.46 -0.71
C ASP A 25 -9.80 24.42 0.33
N LEU A 26 -9.57 23.17 -0.10
CA LEU A 26 -9.02 22.13 0.76
C LEU A 26 -7.59 22.48 1.21
N SER A 27 -6.71 22.90 0.30
CA SER A 27 -5.34 23.33 0.61
C SER A 27 -5.32 24.47 1.65
N GLN A 28 -6.18 25.47 1.49
CA GLN A 28 -6.27 26.59 2.44
C GLN A 28 -6.78 26.14 3.82
N ARG A 29 -7.79 25.28 3.87
CA ARG A 29 -8.35 24.74 5.13
C ARG A 29 -7.37 23.85 5.88
N THR A 30 -6.50 23.16 5.16
CA THR A 30 -5.53 22.19 5.69
C THR A 30 -4.14 22.78 5.88
N ALA A 31 -3.90 24.02 5.41
CA ALA A 31 -2.63 24.73 5.50
C ALA A 31 -1.98 24.74 6.90
N TRP A 32 -2.80 24.75 7.95
CA TRP A 32 -2.32 24.72 9.34
C TRP A 32 -1.61 23.41 9.71
N MET A 33 -1.86 22.31 9.00
CA MET A 33 -1.18 21.03 9.24
C MET A 33 0.28 21.06 8.76
N GLY A 34 0.57 21.79 7.67
CA GLY A 34 1.92 21.92 7.11
C GLY A 34 2.69 23.14 7.61
N ARG A 35 1.98 24.21 8.00
CA ARG A 35 2.59 25.49 8.42
C ARG A 35 2.55 25.67 9.93
N TRP A 36 3.59 26.32 10.44
CA TRP A 36 3.72 26.75 11.83
C TRP A 36 2.82 27.97 12.10
N GLY A 37 1.51 27.77 12.00
CA GLY A 37 0.49 28.77 12.35
C GLY A 37 -0.03 28.59 13.78
N GLY A 38 -0.92 29.48 14.23
CA GLY A 38 -1.43 29.48 15.61
C GLY A 38 -2.10 28.15 16.02
N LYS A 39 -2.92 27.54 15.13
CA LYS A 39 -3.55 26.23 15.39
C LYS A 39 -2.52 25.10 15.48
N SER A 40 -1.51 25.10 14.61
CA SER A 40 -0.42 24.12 14.61
C SER A 40 0.40 24.19 15.90
N LEU A 41 0.76 25.41 16.31
CA LEU A 41 1.48 25.67 17.56
C LEU A 41 0.71 25.15 18.78
N LEU A 42 -0.61 25.38 18.84
CA LEU A 42 -1.46 24.87 19.93
C LEU A 42 -1.44 23.34 20.03
N LEU A 43 -1.39 22.63 18.90
CA LEU A 43 -1.33 21.17 18.88
C LEU A 43 0.08 20.63 19.16
N MET A 44 1.12 21.37 18.78
CA MET A 44 2.52 20.97 18.97
C MET A 44 3.02 21.16 20.39
N ILE A 45 2.57 22.20 21.11
CA ILE A 45 2.99 22.45 22.51
C ILE A 45 2.83 21.21 23.41
N PRO A 46 1.66 20.54 23.51
CA PRO A 46 1.52 19.37 24.35
C PRO A 46 2.35 18.18 23.86
N ILE A 47 2.59 18.04 22.56
CA ILE A 47 3.47 17.00 21.99
C ILE A 47 4.93 17.24 22.39
N ILE A 48 5.40 18.49 22.33
CA ILE A 48 6.76 18.87 22.74
C ILE A 48 6.94 18.66 24.24
N ILE A 49 5.97 19.06 25.07
CA ILE A 49 6.00 18.82 26.51
C ILE A 49 6.02 17.31 26.80
N ALA A 50 5.21 16.53 26.09
CA ALA A 50 5.21 15.08 26.20
C ALA A 50 6.55 14.47 25.81
N LEU A 51 7.21 14.96 24.75
CA LEU A 51 8.54 14.51 24.36
C LEU A 51 9.59 14.80 25.45
N LEU A 52 9.54 15.98 26.08
CA LEU A 52 10.41 16.33 27.20
C LEU A 52 10.16 15.41 28.41
N LEU A 53 8.89 15.14 28.74
CA LEU A 53 8.52 14.19 29.80
C LEU A 53 8.96 12.76 29.48
N PHE A 54 8.92 12.35 28.21
CA PHE A 54 9.41 11.06 27.75
C PHE A 54 10.93 10.94 27.94
N VAL A 55 11.69 12.01 27.69
CA VAL A 55 13.14 12.06 27.97
C VAL A 55 13.41 11.97 29.48
N VAL A 56 12.63 12.67 30.31
CA VAL A 56 12.71 12.55 31.78
C VAL A 56 12.40 11.12 32.23
N ALA A 57 11.39 10.49 31.63
CA ALA A 57 11.04 9.10 31.91
C ALA A 57 12.20 8.15 31.59
N LEU A 58 12.82 8.28 30.41
CA LEU A 58 14.01 7.51 30.03
C LEU A 58 15.18 7.76 30.98
N GLY A 59 15.46 9.02 31.33
CA GLY A 59 16.56 9.38 32.24
C GLY A 59 16.39 8.78 33.64
N SER A 60 15.18 8.79 34.18
CA SER A 60 14.89 8.21 35.51
C SER A 60 15.12 6.70 35.57
N MET A 61 14.97 5.98 34.44
CA MET A 61 15.30 4.56 34.37
C MET A 61 16.80 4.29 34.60
N PHE A 62 17.68 5.20 34.18
CA PHE A 62 19.13 5.08 34.42
C PHE A 62 19.54 5.45 35.87
N ILE A 63 18.76 6.29 36.54
CA ILE A 63 19.01 6.75 37.91
C ILE A 63 18.44 5.74 38.95
N GLY A 64 17.62 4.79 38.50
CA GLY A 64 17.01 3.76 39.35
C GLY A 64 15.67 4.18 39.97
N ASP A 65 15.11 5.32 39.56
CA ASP A 65 13.88 5.88 40.13
C ASP A 65 12.67 5.57 39.25
N GLY A 66 12.28 4.29 39.25
CA GLY A 66 11.28 3.74 38.32
C GLY A 66 9.87 4.32 38.47
N LEU A 67 9.52 4.82 39.66
CA LEU A 67 8.20 5.41 39.92
C LEU A 67 8.06 6.77 39.23
N VAL A 68 9.08 7.62 39.34
CA VAL A 68 9.13 8.93 38.65
C VAL A 68 9.07 8.72 37.14
N GLY A 69 9.80 7.71 36.63
CA GLY A 69 9.79 7.38 35.21
C GLY A 69 8.43 6.94 34.69
N MET A 70 7.75 6.07 35.44
CA MET A 70 6.42 5.60 35.07
C MET A 70 5.41 6.75 35.02
N ILE A 71 5.41 7.63 36.03
CA ILE A 71 4.51 8.79 36.08
C ILE A 71 4.78 9.74 34.92
N ALA A 72 6.05 10.06 34.66
CA ALA A 72 6.43 10.94 33.55
C ALA A 72 6.01 10.35 32.19
N PHE A 73 6.18 9.04 32.00
CA PHE A 73 5.76 8.35 30.78
C PHE A 73 4.24 8.38 30.57
N VAL A 74 3.46 8.09 31.62
CA VAL A 74 1.99 8.16 31.55
C VAL A 74 1.53 9.59 31.25
N LEU A 75 2.12 10.59 31.91
CA LEU A 75 1.79 11.99 31.69
C LEU A 75 2.13 12.44 30.27
N ALA A 76 3.24 11.97 29.71
CA ALA A 76 3.60 12.22 28.32
C ALA A 76 2.53 11.71 27.34
N ILE A 77 2.07 10.48 27.50
CA ILE A 77 1.02 9.91 26.65
C ILE A 77 -0.29 10.68 26.79
N VAL A 78 -0.71 10.99 28.03
CA VAL A 78 -1.97 11.71 28.29
C VAL A 78 -1.96 13.11 27.68
N LEU A 79 -0.81 13.80 27.68
CA LEU A 79 -0.67 15.11 27.06
C LEU A 79 -0.61 15.05 25.53
N ALA A 80 0.14 14.11 24.95
CA ALA A 80 0.29 14.02 23.49
C ALA A 80 -0.95 13.45 22.78
N ALA A 81 -1.60 12.43 23.36
CA ALA A 81 -2.60 11.63 22.68
C ALA A 81 -3.78 12.45 22.12
N PRO A 82 -4.38 13.43 22.83
CA PRO A 82 -5.47 14.24 22.29
C PRO A 82 -5.07 15.03 21.03
N SER A 83 -3.88 15.63 21.01
CA SER A 83 -3.38 16.39 19.86
C SER A 83 -3.11 15.50 18.67
N VAL A 84 -2.50 14.32 18.90
CA VAL A 84 -2.24 13.35 17.83
C VAL A 84 -3.55 12.82 17.24
N ILE A 85 -4.51 12.43 18.09
CA ILE A 85 -5.84 11.96 17.66
C ILE A 85 -6.58 13.06 16.88
N TYR A 86 -6.50 14.31 17.34
CA TYR A 86 -7.10 15.44 16.64
C TYR A 86 -6.49 15.63 15.25
N GLY A 87 -5.16 15.58 15.14
CA GLY A 87 -4.44 15.71 13.86
C GLY A 87 -4.81 14.61 12.87
N ILE A 88 -4.77 13.34 13.33
CA ILE A 88 -5.14 12.18 12.51
C ILE A 88 -6.56 12.30 11.96
N ARG A 89 -7.54 12.66 12.81
CA ARG A 89 -8.94 12.78 12.36
C ARG A 89 -9.16 13.88 11.32
N HIS A 90 -8.43 14.99 11.44
CA HIS A 90 -8.52 16.07 10.44
C HIS A 90 -7.81 15.69 9.15
N PHE A 91 -6.73 14.90 9.23
CA PHE A 91 -6.07 14.34 8.06
C PHE A 91 -6.98 13.35 7.34
N GLU A 92 -7.61 12.42 8.05
CA GLU A 92 -8.57 11.47 7.47
C GLU A 92 -9.73 12.19 6.76
N ALA A 93 -10.35 13.17 7.42
CA ALA A 93 -11.44 13.94 6.82
C ALA A 93 -10.99 14.72 5.57
N ALA A 94 -9.78 15.29 5.60
CA ALA A 94 -9.21 15.96 4.44
C ALA A 94 -8.90 14.98 3.30
N SER A 95 -8.47 13.76 3.62
CA SER A 95 -8.21 12.71 2.63
C SER A 95 -9.49 12.22 1.97
N GLU A 96 -10.56 12.03 2.74
CA GLU A 96 -11.88 11.67 2.22
C GLU A 96 -12.45 12.77 1.31
N GLU A 97 -12.35 14.03 1.75
CA GLU A 97 -12.75 15.19 0.95
C GLU A 97 -11.92 15.31 -0.33
N HIS A 98 -10.61 15.06 -0.28
CA HIS A 98 -9.74 15.05 -1.45
C HIS A 98 -10.14 13.98 -2.47
N ALA A 99 -10.40 12.76 -2.00
CA ALA A 99 -10.86 11.65 -2.83
C ALA A 99 -12.17 12.03 -3.55
N GLN A 100 -13.14 12.59 -2.83
CA GLN A 100 -14.47 12.91 -3.36
C GLN A 100 -14.48 14.14 -4.27
N GLU A 101 -13.77 15.21 -3.90
CA GLU A 101 -13.87 16.50 -4.58
C GLU A 101 -12.75 16.77 -5.60
N VAL A 102 -11.64 16.02 -5.54
CA VAL A 102 -10.51 16.20 -6.47
C VAL A 102 -10.30 14.96 -7.33
N VAL A 103 -10.15 13.78 -6.71
CA VAL A 103 -9.84 12.54 -7.45
C VAL A 103 -11.04 12.06 -8.27
N ALA A 104 -12.25 12.05 -7.69
CA ALA A 104 -13.43 11.57 -8.41
C ALA A 104 -13.76 12.39 -9.67
N PRO A 105 -13.81 13.75 -9.63
CA PRO A 105 -14.05 14.54 -10.84
C PRO A 105 -12.93 14.42 -11.87
N MET A 106 -11.68 14.23 -11.42
CA MET A 106 -10.54 13.98 -12.30
C MET A 106 -10.71 12.67 -13.07
N VAL A 107 -11.13 11.59 -12.40
CA VAL A 107 -11.45 10.31 -13.05
C VAL A 107 -12.63 10.48 -14.00
N GLU A 108 -13.66 11.25 -13.64
CA GLU A 108 -14.79 11.54 -14.54
C GLU A 108 -14.34 12.28 -15.82
N GLN A 109 -13.43 13.25 -15.71
CA GLN A 109 -12.86 13.93 -16.88
C GLN A 109 -12.06 12.98 -17.77
N LEU A 110 -11.27 12.08 -17.17
CA LEU A 110 -10.58 11.02 -17.91
C LEU A 110 -11.59 10.11 -18.63
N VAL A 111 -12.67 9.67 -17.97
CA VAL A 111 -13.74 8.86 -18.58
C VAL A 111 -14.38 9.59 -19.77
N GLN A 112 -14.64 10.88 -19.64
CA GLN A 112 -15.29 11.66 -20.69
C GLN A 112 -14.39 11.90 -21.90
N GLN A 113 -13.10 12.16 -21.70
CA GLN A 113 -12.23 12.70 -22.75
C GLN A 113 -11.18 11.69 -23.26
N LEU A 114 -10.83 10.67 -22.48
CA LEU A 114 -9.83 9.69 -22.90
C LEU A 114 -10.37 8.83 -24.04
N ARG A 115 -9.59 8.75 -25.12
CA ARG A 115 -9.88 7.92 -26.28
C ARG A 115 -8.68 7.05 -26.60
N VAL A 116 -8.95 5.84 -27.03
CA VAL A 116 -7.97 4.90 -27.56
C VAL A 116 -8.29 4.64 -29.02
N SER A 117 -7.31 4.85 -29.88
CA SER A 117 -7.44 4.64 -31.32
C SER A 117 -6.75 3.35 -31.73
N SER A 118 -7.49 2.46 -32.39
CA SER A 118 -6.95 1.23 -32.95
C SER A 118 -6.10 1.47 -34.21
N VAL A 119 -5.30 0.47 -34.61
CA VAL A 119 -4.56 0.45 -35.88
C VAL A 119 -5.47 0.69 -37.10
N THR A 120 -6.74 0.29 -36.98
CA THR A 120 -7.75 0.39 -38.04
C THR A 120 -8.54 1.71 -38.00
N GLY A 121 -8.23 2.63 -37.07
CA GLY A 121 -8.87 3.95 -36.95
C GLY A 121 -10.19 3.97 -36.20
N SER A 122 -10.62 2.87 -35.59
CA SER A 122 -11.77 2.85 -34.66
C SER A 122 -11.36 3.38 -33.29
N GLU A 123 -12.15 4.29 -32.73
CA GLU A 123 -11.94 4.86 -31.39
C GLU A 123 -12.80 4.13 -30.36
N ALA A 124 -12.22 3.88 -29.19
CA ALA A 124 -12.93 3.40 -28.01
C ALA A 124 -12.65 4.31 -26.80
N GLY A 125 -13.67 4.55 -25.99
CA GLY A 125 -13.54 5.36 -24.78
C GLY A 125 -13.16 4.54 -23.55
N LEU A 126 -12.83 5.27 -22.47
CA LEU A 126 -12.78 4.74 -21.13
C LEU A 126 -14.20 4.71 -20.53
N SER A 127 -14.56 3.60 -19.89
CA SER A 127 -15.69 3.55 -18.97
C SER A 127 -15.16 3.08 -17.63
N ALA A 128 -15.15 3.95 -16.62
CA ALA A 128 -14.63 3.60 -15.31
C ALA A 128 -15.49 4.19 -14.21
N LYS A 129 -15.50 3.52 -13.07
CA LYS A 129 -16.12 3.97 -11.84
C LYS A 129 -15.04 4.01 -10.77
N TYR A 130 -14.87 5.17 -10.17
CA TYR A 130 -14.08 5.34 -8.95
C TYR A 130 -14.98 5.20 -7.73
N THR A 131 -14.49 4.54 -6.69
CA THR A 131 -15.18 4.37 -5.42
C THR A 131 -14.15 4.61 -4.30
N PRO A 132 -14.21 5.78 -3.63
CA PRO A 132 -13.47 6.03 -2.41
C PRO A 132 -13.81 4.97 -1.36
N GLU A 133 -12.81 4.52 -0.61
CA GLU A 133 -12.89 3.39 0.33
C GLU A 133 -13.40 2.08 -0.30
N GLY A 134 -13.33 1.98 -1.63
CA GLY A 134 -13.63 0.77 -2.36
C GLY A 134 -12.52 -0.26 -2.20
N SER A 135 -12.80 -1.50 -2.58
CA SER A 135 -11.80 -2.56 -2.48
C SER A 135 -11.90 -3.51 -3.67
N MET A 136 -10.74 -3.83 -4.24
CA MET A 136 -10.60 -4.94 -5.16
C MET A 136 -10.97 -6.24 -4.42
N PRO A 137 -11.75 -7.15 -5.06
CA PRO A 137 -12.11 -8.40 -4.42
C PRO A 137 -10.88 -9.20 -3.98
N VAL A 138 -10.91 -9.74 -2.75
CA VAL A 138 -9.81 -10.57 -2.19
C VAL A 138 -9.44 -11.73 -3.11
N SER A 139 -10.39 -12.28 -3.86
CA SER A 139 -10.14 -13.33 -4.86
C SER A 139 -9.23 -12.85 -6.00
N VAL A 140 -9.37 -11.61 -6.45
CA VAL A 140 -8.56 -11.01 -7.52
C VAL A 140 -7.13 -10.79 -7.00
N LEU A 141 -6.98 -10.19 -5.82
CA LEU A 141 -5.67 -10.02 -5.16
C LEU A 141 -4.98 -11.36 -4.86
N SER A 142 -5.74 -12.35 -4.37
CA SER A 142 -5.22 -13.69 -4.12
C SER A 142 -4.84 -14.42 -5.41
N ASN A 143 -5.55 -14.17 -6.52
CA ASN A 143 -5.25 -14.79 -7.80
C ASN A 143 -3.94 -14.28 -8.40
N ALA A 144 -3.58 -13.01 -8.16
CA ALA A 144 -2.29 -12.43 -8.52
C ALA A 144 -1.12 -13.26 -7.95
N GLY A 145 -1.30 -13.96 -6.83
CA GLY A 145 -0.39 -15.00 -6.33
C GLY A 145 0.97 -14.52 -5.79
N PHE A 146 1.37 -13.28 -6.10
CA PHE A 146 2.56 -12.63 -5.54
C PHE A 146 2.23 -11.67 -4.40
N ILE A 147 0.97 -11.34 -4.14
CA ILE A 147 0.59 -10.45 -3.05
C ILE A 147 0.67 -11.21 -1.73
N ARG A 148 1.44 -10.73 -0.75
CA ARG A 148 1.64 -11.43 0.52
C ARG A 148 0.34 -11.57 1.28
N ASP A 149 -0.41 -10.48 1.39
CA ASP A 149 -1.69 -10.43 2.10
C ASP A 149 -2.78 -9.80 1.22
N ALA A 150 -3.65 -10.66 0.72
CA ALA A 150 -4.77 -10.26 -0.12
C ALA A 150 -5.92 -9.62 0.69
N ARG A 151 -5.83 -9.58 2.03
CA ARG A 151 -6.79 -8.93 2.93
C ARG A 151 -6.27 -7.60 3.49
N ALA A 152 -5.11 -7.16 3.03
CA ALA A 152 -4.59 -5.85 3.37
C ALA A 152 -5.67 -4.77 3.11
N PRO A 153 -5.81 -3.78 4.01
CA PRO A 153 -6.71 -2.65 3.81
C PRO A 153 -6.48 -1.98 2.46
N GLN A 154 -7.57 -1.53 1.84
CA GLN A 154 -7.57 -0.82 0.56
C GLN A 154 -8.26 0.52 0.76
N GLU A 155 -7.78 1.54 0.04
CA GLU A 155 -8.34 2.90 0.14
C GLU A 155 -9.09 3.30 -1.10
N ASP A 156 -8.48 3.11 -2.26
CA ASP A 156 -9.05 3.55 -3.52
C ASP A 156 -9.30 2.37 -4.42
N PHE A 157 -10.44 2.42 -5.13
CA PHE A 157 -10.78 1.41 -6.11
C PHE A 157 -11.37 2.03 -7.37
N ILE A 158 -10.76 1.69 -8.50
CA ILE A 158 -11.27 2.00 -9.84
C ILE A 158 -11.54 0.69 -10.56
N ILE A 159 -12.73 0.56 -11.14
CA ILE A 159 -13.09 -0.56 -12.00
C ILE A 159 -13.69 -0.04 -13.28
N GLY A 160 -13.34 -0.67 -14.40
CA GLY A 160 -13.81 -0.20 -15.68
C GLY A 160 -13.44 -1.08 -16.86
N THR A 161 -13.67 -0.55 -18.04
CA THR A 161 -13.24 -1.08 -19.32
C THR A 161 -12.57 0.04 -20.12
N LEU A 162 -11.39 -0.24 -20.66
CA LEU A 162 -10.79 0.60 -21.68
C LEU A 162 -10.91 -0.15 -23.01
N GLY A 163 -11.75 0.33 -23.91
CA GLY A 163 -12.19 -0.49 -25.06
C GLY A 163 -12.92 -1.75 -24.61
N GLN A 164 -12.39 -2.93 -24.92
CA GLN A 164 -12.93 -4.21 -24.46
C GLN A 164 -12.17 -4.80 -23.27
N THR A 165 -11.06 -4.19 -22.86
CA THR A 165 -10.24 -4.68 -21.76
C THR A 165 -10.84 -4.25 -20.45
N GLN A 166 -11.37 -5.20 -19.68
CA GLN A 166 -11.75 -4.96 -18.29
C GLN A 166 -10.49 -4.71 -17.46
N PHE A 167 -10.53 -3.71 -16.58
CA PHE A 167 -9.46 -3.46 -15.64
C PHE A 167 -9.99 -3.09 -14.25
N MET A 168 -9.12 -3.27 -13.26
CA MET A 168 -9.29 -2.89 -11.87
C MET A 168 -7.98 -2.28 -11.37
N LEU A 169 -8.07 -1.18 -10.63
CA LEU A 169 -6.95 -0.53 -9.96
C LEU A 169 -7.31 -0.36 -8.50
N SER A 170 -6.40 -0.67 -7.58
CA SER A 170 -6.60 -0.39 -6.17
C SER A 170 -5.32 -0.01 -5.45
N ASP A 171 -5.42 0.92 -4.50
CA ASP A 171 -4.36 1.23 -3.55
C ASP A 171 -4.48 0.29 -2.33
N VAL A 172 -3.46 -0.54 -2.12
CA VAL A 172 -3.39 -1.54 -1.04
C VAL A 172 -2.35 -1.12 0.01
N LYS A 173 -2.77 -0.98 1.27
CA LYS A 173 -1.88 -0.70 2.41
C LYS A 173 -1.22 -1.97 2.92
N TRP A 174 -0.04 -2.27 2.40
CA TRP A 174 0.63 -3.55 2.66
C TRP A 174 1.33 -3.65 4.03
N GLN A 175 1.74 -2.52 4.64
CA GLN A 175 2.46 -2.52 5.92
C GLN A 175 1.61 -2.94 7.12
N SER A 176 0.30 -2.75 7.03
CA SER A 176 -0.66 -3.17 8.05
C SER A 176 -0.97 -4.66 8.00
N SER A 177 -0.40 -5.39 7.01
CA SER A 177 -0.52 -6.83 6.95
C SER A 177 0.08 -7.47 8.20
N LYS A 178 -0.81 -7.88 9.10
CA LYS A 178 -0.48 -8.78 10.20
C LYS A 178 -0.04 -10.07 9.51
N VAL A 179 1.26 -10.31 9.43
CA VAL A 179 1.79 -11.62 9.05
C VAL A 179 1.29 -12.60 10.09
N GLU A 180 0.11 -13.18 9.85
CA GLU A 180 -0.39 -14.30 10.61
C GLU A 180 0.58 -15.45 10.36
N LEU A 181 1.54 -15.57 11.27
CA LEU A 181 2.36 -16.76 11.39
C LEU A 181 1.41 -17.95 11.33
N SER A 182 1.70 -18.96 10.50
CA SER A 182 0.90 -20.18 10.47
C SER A 182 0.78 -20.75 11.89
N GLU A 183 -0.31 -21.47 12.21
CA GLU A 183 -0.48 -22.05 13.56
C GLU A 183 0.76 -22.86 13.97
N GLU A 184 1.40 -23.55 13.04
CA GLU A 184 2.67 -24.24 13.27
C GLU A 184 3.82 -23.30 13.62
N ALA A 185 3.95 -22.17 12.92
CA ALA A 185 4.97 -21.17 13.18
C ALA A 185 4.73 -20.46 14.52
N GLN A 186 3.48 -20.14 14.87
CA GLN A 186 3.11 -19.61 16.19
C GLN A 186 3.48 -20.59 17.29
N GLN A 187 3.09 -21.86 17.17
CA GLN A 187 3.44 -22.91 18.13
C GLN A 187 4.96 -23.11 18.25
N ARG A 188 5.70 -23.03 17.13
CA ARG A 188 7.18 -23.10 17.16
C ARG A 188 7.78 -21.91 17.91
N LEU A 189 7.28 -20.70 17.65
CA LEU A 189 7.73 -19.49 18.31
C LEU A 189 7.44 -19.53 19.82
N GLU A 190 6.23 -19.95 20.19
CA GLU A 190 5.84 -20.14 21.59
C GLU A 190 6.70 -21.20 22.29
N ARG A 191 6.95 -22.35 21.64
CA ARG A 191 7.83 -23.39 22.17
C ARG A 191 9.25 -22.88 22.36
N GLN A 192 9.77 -22.10 21.41
CA GLN A 192 11.09 -21.48 21.53
C GLN A 192 11.11 -20.46 22.67
N ALA A 193 10.16 -19.52 22.70
CA ALA A 193 10.05 -18.51 23.75
C ALA A 193 9.94 -19.14 25.15
N ARG A 194 9.12 -20.20 25.28
CA ARG A 194 8.99 -20.97 26.52
C ARG A 194 10.31 -21.60 26.94
N ARG A 195 11.02 -22.27 26.03
CA ARG A 195 12.34 -22.87 26.33
C ARG A 195 13.35 -21.83 26.77
N THR A 196 13.41 -20.68 26.09
CA THR A 196 14.31 -19.58 26.42
C THR A 196 13.98 -18.98 27.79
N ARG A 197 12.68 -18.83 28.11
CA ARG A 197 12.20 -18.34 29.40
C ARG A 197 12.52 -19.32 30.54
N GLU A 198 12.27 -20.61 30.35
CA GLU A 198 12.61 -21.66 31.31
C GLU A 198 14.13 -21.73 31.55
N ARG A 199 14.94 -21.54 30.51
CA ARG A 199 16.40 -21.48 30.64
C ARG A 199 16.84 -20.29 31.49
N LYS A 200 16.34 -19.09 31.22
CA LYS A 200 16.63 -17.88 32.01
C LYS A 200 16.20 -18.03 33.48
N LEU A 201 15.02 -18.60 33.73
CA LEU A 201 14.53 -18.85 35.10
C LEU A 201 15.43 -19.85 35.84
N ARG A 202 15.93 -20.90 35.17
CA ARG A 202 16.87 -21.86 35.76
C ARG A 202 18.23 -21.26 36.04
N GLU A 203 18.74 -20.41 35.15
CA GLU A 203 20.00 -19.69 35.34
C GLU A 203 19.90 -18.71 36.54
N GLN A 204 18.76 -18.04 36.70
CA GLN A 204 18.57 -17.01 37.73
C GLN A 204 18.18 -17.57 39.10
N TYR A 205 17.31 -18.59 39.15
CA TYR A 205 16.71 -19.10 40.40
C TYR A 205 17.10 -20.55 40.72
N GLY A 206 17.96 -21.18 39.92
CA GLY A 206 18.48 -22.52 40.18
C GLY A 206 17.39 -23.58 40.30
N ARG A 207 17.33 -24.29 41.44
CA ARG A 207 16.37 -25.38 41.69
C ARG A 207 14.94 -24.90 41.93
N ASP A 208 14.76 -23.65 42.35
CA ASP A 208 13.46 -23.09 42.74
C ASP A 208 12.77 -22.35 41.58
N TRP A 209 13.32 -22.45 40.37
CA TRP A 209 12.82 -21.76 39.17
C TRP A 209 11.33 -22.03 38.87
N LYS A 210 10.79 -23.17 39.28
CA LYS A 210 9.38 -23.53 39.08
C LYS A 210 8.43 -22.69 39.94
N LEU A 211 8.86 -22.20 41.10
CA LEU A 211 8.05 -21.32 41.96
C LEU A 211 7.88 -19.93 41.34
N HIS A 212 8.81 -19.54 40.46
CA HIS A 212 8.80 -18.26 39.73
C HIS A 212 8.23 -18.38 38.31
N GLN A 213 7.73 -19.57 37.94
CA GLN A 213 7.12 -19.80 36.62
C GLN A 213 5.74 -19.10 36.50
N SER A 214 5.10 -18.83 37.63
CA SER A 214 3.76 -18.25 37.75
C SER A 214 3.78 -16.82 38.27
N ASP A 215 4.68 -15.96 37.76
CA ASP A 215 4.60 -14.52 38.02
C ASP A 215 3.67 -13.87 36.98
N PRO A 216 2.42 -13.50 37.34
CA PRO A 216 1.42 -13.01 36.38
C PRO A 216 1.79 -11.62 35.82
N LEU A 217 2.73 -10.94 36.44
CA LEU A 217 3.13 -9.57 36.15
C LEU A 217 3.95 -9.41 34.85
N GLN A 218 4.41 -10.51 34.23
CA GLN A 218 5.19 -10.43 32.98
C GLN A 218 4.35 -10.51 31.69
N ASN A 219 3.07 -10.89 31.79
CA ASN A 219 2.12 -10.91 30.67
C ASN A 219 1.04 -9.82 30.79
N SER A 220 1.28 -8.81 31.62
CA SER A 220 0.39 -7.65 31.74
C SER A 220 0.45 -6.84 30.44
N SER A 221 -0.46 -7.16 29.51
CA SER A 221 -0.87 -6.20 28.51
C SER A 221 -1.18 -4.89 29.23
N LEU A 222 -0.68 -3.75 28.75
CA LEU A 222 -0.92 -2.43 29.37
C LEU A 222 -2.43 -2.16 29.64
N LEU A 223 -3.32 -2.85 28.92
CA LEU A 223 -4.76 -2.90 29.15
C LEU A 223 -5.18 -3.43 30.54
N SER A 224 -4.37 -4.24 31.22
CA SER A 224 -4.67 -4.72 32.58
C SER A 224 -4.60 -3.59 33.61
N LEU A 225 -3.80 -2.56 33.34
CA LEU A 225 -3.66 -1.35 34.16
C LEU A 225 -4.82 -0.37 33.96
N VAL A 226 -5.62 -0.54 32.90
CA VAL A 226 -6.81 0.28 32.61
C VAL A 226 -8.00 -0.24 33.43
N PRO A 227 -8.76 0.62 34.14
CA PRO A 227 -9.97 0.23 34.85
C PRO A 227 -11.00 -0.46 33.95
N ALA A 228 -11.66 -1.52 34.45
CA ALA A 228 -12.58 -2.33 33.66
C ALA A 228 -13.74 -1.51 33.02
N SER A 229 -14.16 -0.43 33.68
CA SER A 229 -15.18 0.50 33.18
C SER A 229 -14.81 1.22 31.88
N VAL A 230 -13.52 1.43 31.62
CA VAL A 230 -13.02 2.20 30.46
C VAL A 230 -12.28 1.31 29.45
N ARG A 231 -11.97 0.05 29.79
CA ARG A 231 -11.25 -0.89 28.90
C ARG A 231 -11.89 -1.02 27.52
N LYS A 232 -13.21 -1.11 27.45
CA LYS A 232 -13.94 -1.22 26.17
C LYS A 232 -13.71 0.02 25.30
N THR A 233 -13.92 1.21 25.86
CA THR A 233 -13.71 2.48 25.17
C THR A 233 -12.26 2.69 24.76
N VAL A 234 -11.29 2.30 25.60
CA VAL A 234 -9.86 2.37 25.25
C VAL A 234 -9.54 1.41 24.10
N LYS A 235 -10.07 0.19 24.13
CA LYS A 235 -9.86 -0.80 23.06
C LYS A 235 -10.46 -0.32 21.74
N GLU A 236 -11.67 0.25 21.77
CA GLU A 236 -12.33 0.84 20.59
C GLU A 236 -11.53 2.02 20.03
N LYS A 237 -11.10 2.96 20.89
CA LYS A 237 -10.26 4.08 20.46
C LYS A 237 -8.90 3.65 19.94
N TYR A 238 -8.30 2.62 20.53
CA TYR A 238 -7.03 2.05 20.06
C TYR A 238 -7.19 1.37 18.70
N ALA A 239 -8.24 0.57 18.50
CA ALA A 239 -8.53 -0.04 17.21
C ALA A 239 -8.81 1.02 16.13
N GLN A 240 -9.57 2.06 16.47
CA GLN A 240 -9.79 3.20 15.57
C GLN A 240 -8.47 3.89 15.22
N PHE A 241 -7.62 4.16 16.20
CA PHE A 241 -6.30 4.76 15.98
C PHE A 241 -5.39 3.86 15.12
N GLU A 242 -5.37 2.55 15.38
CA GLU A 242 -4.62 1.58 14.59
C GLU A 242 -5.07 1.65 13.12
N SER A 243 -6.38 1.57 12.84
CA SER A 243 -6.90 1.69 11.47
C SER A 243 -6.57 3.02 10.81
N SER A 244 -6.59 4.13 11.56
CA SER A 244 -6.25 5.45 11.02
C SER A 244 -4.78 5.56 10.65
N VAL A 245 -3.89 4.98 11.46
CA VAL A 245 -2.45 4.98 11.18
C VAL A 245 -2.10 4.04 10.03
N GLU A 246 -2.81 2.91 9.91
CA GLU A 246 -2.63 1.96 8.80
C GLU A 246 -2.92 2.59 7.43
N LYS A 247 -3.87 3.52 7.37
CA LYS A 247 -4.20 4.32 6.18
C LYS A 247 -3.07 5.28 5.75
N MET A 248 -2.27 5.77 6.70
CA MET A 248 -1.19 6.74 6.45
C MET A 248 0.16 6.10 6.06
N GLY A 249 0.21 4.78 5.92
CA GLY A 249 1.44 4.03 5.61
C GLY A 249 1.77 3.96 4.11
N PRO A 250 2.95 3.43 3.76
CA PRO A 250 3.34 3.07 2.41
C PRO A 250 2.30 2.20 1.72
N SER A 251 2.16 2.44 0.43
CA SER A 251 1.06 1.94 -0.39
C SER A 251 1.60 1.05 -1.51
N MET A 252 0.78 0.11 -1.97
CA MET A 252 1.08 -0.73 -3.12
C MET A 252 -0.09 -0.61 -4.07
N ILE A 253 0.15 -0.08 -5.26
CA ILE A 253 -0.88 0.02 -6.27
C ILE A 253 -0.94 -1.29 -7.03
N VAL A 254 -2.13 -1.89 -7.07
CA VAL A 254 -2.40 -3.14 -7.79
C VAL A 254 -3.32 -2.85 -8.96
N PHE A 255 -2.84 -3.16 -10.15
CA PHE A 255 -3.57 -3.11 -11.40
C PHE A 255 -3.83 -4.53 -11.89
N ALA A 256 -5.09 -4.87 -12.16
CA ALA A 256 -5.50 -6.14 -12.74
C ALA A 256 -6.25 -5.85 -14.03
N ALA A 257 -5.87 -6.49 -15.14
CA ALA A 257 -6.51 -6.31 -16.42
C ALA A 257 -6.74 -7.65 -17.13
N ASP A 258 -7.88 -7.76 -17.83
CA ASP A 258 -8.19 -8.91 -18.65
C ASP A 258 -7.29 -8.95 -19.88
N PHE A 259 -6.79 -10.13 -20.18
CA PHE A 259 -5.89 -10.38 -21.27
C PHE A 259 -6.65 -11.02 -22.43
N HIS A 260 -6.22 -10.72 -23.64
CA HIS A 260 -6.88 -11.20 -24.85
C HIS A 260 -6.79 -12.73 -25.07
N LYS A 261 -5.97 -13.42 -24.29
CA LYS A 261 -5.74 -14.88 -24.33
C LYS A 261 -6.02 -15.50 -22.96
N GLU A 262 -6.42 -16.76 -22.97
CA GLU A 262 -6.42 -17.60 -21.78
C GLU A 262 -5.05 -18.28 -21.66
N PHE A 263 -4.53 -18.33 -20.44
CA PHE A 263 -3.26 -18.93 -20.08
C PHE A 263 -3.50 -20.20 -19.30
N THR A 264 -2.80 -21.25 -19.68
CA THR A 264 -2.76 -22.49 -18.90
C THR A 264 -1.68 -22.44 -17.83
N SER A 265 -0.63 -21.65 -18.06
CA SER A 265 0.47 -21.46 -17.13
C SER A 265 0.15 -20.45 -16.03
N ARG A 266 0.92 -20.55 -14.95
CA ARG A 266 1.10 -19.44 -14.01
C ARG A 266 2.50 -18.90 -14.23
N THR A 267 2.59 -17.63 -14.64
CA THR A 267 3.86 -16.96 -14.92
C THR A 267 3.98 -15.71 -14.06
N TYR A 268 5.14 -15.51 -13.44
CA TYR A 268 5.45 -14.42 -12.53
C TYR A 268 6.76 -13.76 -12.94
N LEU A 269 6.81 -12.43 -12.88
CA LEU A 269 8.02 -11.63 -12.95
C LEU A 269 8.08 -10.80 -11.66
N LEU A 270 9.03 -11.12 -10.78
CA LEU A 270 9.12 -10.59 -9.43
C LEU A 270 10.41 -9.77 -9.26
N PRO A 271 10.47 -8.81 -8.34
CA PRO A 271 11.70 -8.07 -8.09
C PRO A 271 12.78 -9.04 -7.58
N ARG A 272 13.98 -8.94 -8.14
CA ARG A 272 15.09 -9.83 -7.79
C ARG A 272 15.60 -9.56 -6.38
N ARG A 273 15.57 -8.30 -5.97
CA ARG A 273 15.91 -7.83 -4.63
C ARG A 273 14.71 -7.11 -4.03
N PRO A 274 13.75 -7.87 -3.49
CA PRO A 274 12.57 -7.31 -2.83
C PRO A 274 13.04 -6.46 -1.65
N VAL A 275 12.65 -5.19 -1.63
CA VAL A 275 13.02 -4.26 -0.54
C VAL A 275 11.96 -4.24 0.56
N ASP A 276 10.75 -4.69 0.25
CA ASP A 276 9.58 -4.64 1.12
C ASP A 276 8.99 -6.03 1.46
N LEU A 277 7.89 -6.04 2.23
CA LEU A 277 7.14 -7.24 2.60
C LEU A 277 5.83 -7.39 1.81
N ALA A 278 5.50 -6.47 0.91
CA ALA A 278 4.25 -6.50 0.15
C ALA A 278 4.24 -7.65 -0.86
N ILE A 279 5.36 -7.82 -1.55
CA ILE A 279 5.53 -8.84 -2.60
C ILE A 279 6.10 -10.13 -2.00
N ARG A 280 5.49 -11.26 -2.34
CA ARG A 280 5.97 -12.60 -2.00
C ARG A 280 7.22 -12.92 -2.81
N ASN A 281 8.18 -13.51 -2.13
CA ASN A 281 9.38 -14.02 -2.77
C ASN A 281 9.26 -15.53 -2.95
N PHE A 282 9.67 -15.99 -4.12
CA PHE A 282 9.78 -17.41 -4.40
C PHE A 282 11.23 -17.84 -4.29
N THR A 283 11.47 -18.86 -3.48
CA THR A 283 12.68 -19.68 -3.55
C THR A 283 12.41 -20.87 -4.46
N GLU A 284 13.46 -21.49 -5.01
CA GLU A 284 13.33 -22.70 -5.83
C GLU A 284 12.54 -23.80 -5.09
N GLU A 285 12.79 -23.97 -3.80
CA GLU A 285 12.06 -24.95 -2.98
C GLU A 285 10.56 -24.60 -2.84
N SER A 286 10.23 -23.33 -2.56
CA SER A 286 8.83 -22.90 -2.43
C SER A 286 8.08 -22.92 -3.76
N ALA A 287 8.78 -22.58 -4.85
CA ALA A 287 8.24 -22.56 -6.20
C ALA A 287 7.93 -23.97 -6.65
N ALA A 288 8.86 -24.91 -6.47
CA ALA A 288 8.71 -26.31 -6.85
C ALA A 288 7.51 -26.99 -6.16
N LYS A 289 7.25 -26.66 -4.89
CA LYS A 289 6.05 -27.14 -4.16
C LYS A 289 4.74 -26.75 -4.83
N THR A 290 4.74 -25.68 -5.61
CA THR A 290 3.58 -25.17 -6.36
C THR A 290 3.64 -25.51 -7.85
N GLY A 291 4.65 -26.25 -8.31
CA GLY A 291 4.88 -26.59 -9.72
C GLY A 291 5.53 -25.49 -10.55
N LEU A 292 6.06 -24.43 -9.92
CA LEU A 292 6.78 -23.35 -10.59
C LEU A 292 8.27 -23.70 -10.71
N ALA A 293 8.86 -23.32 -11.83
CA ALA A 293 10.29 -23.40 -12.10
C ALA A 293 10.85 -22.01 -12.46
N PRO A 294 12.15 -21.74 -12.22
CA PRO A 294 12.80 -20.52 -12.68
C PRO A 294 12.64 -20.35 -14.20
N MET A 295 12.27 -19.15 -14.63
CA MET A 295 12.16 -18.80 -16.05
C MET A 295 13.48 -18.24 -16.57
N THR A 296 13.89 -18.66 -17.77
CA THR A 296 15.05 -18.07 -18.45
C THR A 296 14.67 -16.74 -19.08
N LEU A 297 15.27 -15.66 -18.59
CA LEU A 297 15.16 -14.31 -19.16
C LEU A 297 16.36 -14.06 -20.08
N GLU A 298 16.11 -13.56 -21.30
CA GLU A 298 17.16 -13.34 -22.31
C GLU A 298 17.78 -11.94 -22.24
N ASP A 299 17.06 -10.98 -21.65
CA ASP A 299 17.52 -9.59 -21.50
C ASP A 299 18.34 -9.39 -20.21
N PRO A 300 19.61 -8.94 -20.30
CA PRO A 300 20.45 -8.70 -19.13
C PRO A 300 19.92 -7.61 -18.19
N GLY A 301 19.38 -6.51 -18.72
CA GLY A 301 18.86 -5.40 -17.92
C GLY A 301 17.63 -5.81 -17.11
N ILE A 302 16.80 -6.69 -17.67
CA ILE A 302 15.67 -7.29 -16.95
C ILE A 302 16.17 -8.31 -15.92
N THR A 303 17.13 -9.16 -16.25
CA THR A 303 17.67 -10.17 -15.34
C THR A 303 18.39 -9.58 -14.12
N GLU A 304 18.88 -8.34 -14.23
CA GLU A 304 19.43 -7.60 -13.10
C GLU A 304 18.34 -7.18 -12.09
N ARG A 305 17.16 -6.80 -12.60
CA ARG A 305 16.07 -6.23 -11.79
C ARG A 305 15.02 -7.25 -11.36
N PHE A 306 14.78 -8.27 -12.18
CA PHE A 306 13.68 -9.20 -12.02
C PHE A 306 14.14 -10.66 -12.03
N VAL A 307 13.34 -11.50 -11.39
CA VAL A 307 13.41 -12.97 -11.48
C VAL A 307 12.08 -13.51 -11.97
N GLY A 308 12.13 -14.40 -12.95
CA GLY A 308 10.96 -15.01 -13.53
C GLY A 308 10.67 -16.40 -12.95
N TRP A 309 9.39 -16.73 -12.80
CA TRP A 309 8.92 -18.06 -12.40
C TRP A 309 7.76 -18.49 -13.27
N THR A 310 7.74 -19.73 -13.74
CA THR A 310 6.63 -20.22 -14.55
C THR A 310 6.38 -21.72 -14.39
N THR A 311 5.15 -22.15 -14.64
CA THR A 311 4.81 -23.58 -14.80
C THR A 311 5.03 -24.09 -16.22
N ASP A 312 5.16 -23.20 -17.22
CA ASP A 312 5.39 -23.54 -18.63
C ASP A 312 6.32 -22.53 -19.28
N GLN A 313 7.54 -22.97 -19.60
CA GLN A 313 8.57 -22.14 -20.23
C GLN A 313 8.20 -21.68 -21.63
N THR A 314 7.45 -22.49 -22.37
CA THR A 314 7.06 -22.18 -23.75
C THR A 314 5.99 -21.09 -23.75
N GLU A 315 4.93 -21.24 -22.94
CA GLU A 315 3.88 -20.22 -22.83
C GLU A 315 4.45 -18.90 -22.27
N ALA A 316 5.33 -18.97 -21.27
CA ALA A 316 5.94 -17.78 -20.67
C ALA A 316 6.75 -16.91 -21.64
N ARG A 317 7.45 -17.50 -22.62
CA ARG A 317 8.18 -16.76 -23.66
C ARG A 317 7.25 -15.93 -24.56
N TYR A 318 6.01 -16.38 -24.75
CA TYR A 318 5.00 -15.62 -25.50
C TYR A 318 4.37 -14.49 -24.67
N LEU A 319 4.38 -14.62 -23.34
CA LEU A 319 3.88 -13.60 -22.41
C LEU A 319 4.93 -12.51 -22.20
N ILE A 320 6.14 -12.92 -21.82
CA ILE A 320 7.27 -12.04 -21.48
C ILE A 320 8.05 -11.66 -22.73
N THR A 321 7.37 -10.96 -23.64
CA THR A 321 7.98 -10.44 -24.87
C THR A 321 8.95 -9.28 -24.56
N PRO A 322 9.92 -8.99 -25.45
CA PRO A 322 10.77 -7.81 -25.31
C PRO A 322 9.99 -6.50 -25.15
N GLN A 323 8.87 -6.35 -25.86
CA GLN A 323 8.00 -5.17 -25.75
C GLN A 323 7.37 -5.07 -24.34
N LEU A 324 6.86 -6.18 -23.80
CA LEU A 324 6.34 -6.21 -22.44
C LEU A 324 7.43 -5.85 -21.42
N MET A 325 8.64 -6.39 -21.59
CA MET A 325 9.77 -6.11 -20.70
C MET A 325 10.18 -4.62 -20.72
N LEU A 326 10.17 -3.99 -21.90
CA LEU A 326 10.39 -2.55 -22.04
C LEU A 326 9.27 -1.76 -21.36
N ALA A 327 8.01 -2.11 -21.60
CA ALA A 327 6.86 -1.47 -20.96
C ALA A 327 6.92 -1.56 -19.43
N ILE A 328 7.31 -2.71 -18.86
CA ILE A 328 7.51 -2.86 -17.41
C ILE A 328 8.63 -1.96 -16.91
N SER A 329 9.73 -1.86 -17.67
CA SER A 329 10.87 -1.00 -17.31
C SER A 329 10.52 0.49 -17.37
N ASP A 330 9.72 0.89 -18.36
CA ASP A 330 9.23 2.26 -18.50
C ASP A 330 8.22 2.60 -17.40
N ALA A 331 7.33 1.67 -17.07
CA ALA A 331 6.42 1.79 -15.93
C ALA A 331 7.19 1.95 -14.62
N ALA A 332 8.26 1.16 -14.41
CA ALA A 332 9.14 1.28 -13.25
C ALA A 332 9.78 2.67 -13.13
N ALA A 333 10.29 3.19 -14.25
CA ALA A 333 10.89 4.52 -14.29
C ALA A 333 9.87 5.63 -14.02
N ARG A 334 8.66 5.54 -14.61
CA ARG A 334 7.58 6.51 -14.41
C ARG A 334 7.09 6.54 -12.96
N MET A 335 6.91 5.37 -12.35
CA MET A 335 6.46 5.22 -10.97
C MET A 335 7.57 5.42 -9.94
N ASN A 336 8.81 5.64 -10.39
CA ASN A 336 10.00 5.79 -9.55
C ASN A 336 10.15 4.66 -8.50
N SER A 337 9.91 3.42 -8.92
CA SER A 337 10.00 2.24 -8.05
C SER A 337 10.55 1.03 -8.79
N GLU A 338 11.50 0.34 -8.16
CA GLU A 338 12.04 -0.94 -8.65
C GLU A 338 11.29 -2.16 -8.06
N ASN A 339 10.39 -1.96 -7.10
CA ASN A 339 9.61 -3.01 -6.47
C ASN A 339 8.32 -3.27 -7.24
N ILE A 340 8.49 -3.80 -8.45
CA ILE A 340 7.38 -4.15 -9.34
C ILE A 340 7.23 -5.66 -9.46
N ALA A 341 6.00 -6.13 -9.39
CA ALA A 341 5.63 -7.51 -9.65
C ALA A 341 4.60 -7.59 -10.77
N VAL A 342 4.76 -8.59 -11.63
CA VAL A 342 3.82 -8.91 -12.70
C VAL A 342 3.47 -10.38 -12.63
N SER A 343 2.21 -10.72 -12.89
CA SER A 343 1.81 -12.11 -13.11
C SER A 343 0.76 -12.26 -14.19
N PHE A 344 0.77 -13.45 -14.79
CA PHE A 344 -0.19 -13.90 -15.79
C PHE A 344 -0.80 -15.20 -15.32
N ARG A 345 -2.13 -15.23 -15.22
CA ARG A 345 -2.87 -16.40 -14.77
C ARG A 345 -4.31 -16.41 -15.26
N GLY A 346 -4.75 -17.53 -15.83
CA GLY A 346 -6.10 -17.63 -16.42
C GLY A 346 -6.21 -16.63 -17.56
N SER A 347 -7.16 -15.71 -17.52
CA SER A 347 -7.24 -14.62 -18.49
C SER A 347 -6.66 -13.31 -17.99
N TRP A 348 -6.06 -13.24 -16.80
CA TRP A 348 -5.72 -11.96 -16.16
C TRP A 348 -4.22 -11.70 -16.15
N MET A 349 -3.88 -10.46 -16.40
CA MET A 349 -2.60 -9.86 -16.05
C MET A 349 -2.77 -9.07 -14.76
N TYR A 350 -1.80 -9.23 -13.86
CA TYR A 350 -1.69 -8.45 -12.64
C TYR A 350 -0.36 -7.73 -12.66
N PHE A 351 -0.38 -6.44 -12.33
CA PHE A 351 0.78 -5.58 -12.17
C PHE A 351 0.67 -4.92 -10.80
N ALA A 352 1.73 -4.95 -10.01
CA ALA A 352 1.78 -4.23 -8.75
C ALA A 352 3.07 -3.44 -8.66
N VAL A 353 2.98 -2.25 -8.09
CA VAL A 353 4.12 -1.40 -7.76
C VAL A 353 4.04 -1.01 -6.30
N VAL A 354 5.09 -1.29 -5.55
CA VAL A 354 5.21 -0.85 -4.15
C VAL A 354 5.82 0.53 -4.13
N LEU A 355 5.18 1.45 -3.42
CA LEU A 355 5.58 2.84 -3.31
C LEU A 355 5.92 3.17 -1.86
N ASP A 356 6.96 3.97 -1.67
CA ASP A 356 7.37 4.45 -0.34
C ASP A 356 6.43 5.52 0.22
N GLU A 357 5.68 6.18 -0.67
CA GLU A 357 4.71 7.20 -0.33
C GLU A 357 3.35 6.85 -0.91
N ASP A 358 2.33 7.29 -0.21
CA ASP A 358 0.95 7.20 -0.65
C ASP A 358 0.67 8.23 -1.74
N ARG A 359 0.48 7.76 -2.97
CA ARG A 359 0.43 8.60 -4.18
C ARG A 359 -0.98 9.01 -4.58
N PHE A 360 -1.99 8.26 -4.13
CA PHE A 360 -3.39 8.57 -4.40
C PHE A 360 -4.09 9.31 -3.26
N SER A 361 -3.45 9.42 -2.09
CA SER A 361 -4.03 10.11 -0.95
C SER A 361 -3.69 11.59 -0.88
N PHE A 362 -4.43 12.27 -0.01
CA PHE A 362 -4.19 13.67 0.31
C PHE A 362 -2.78 13.87 0.89
N GLN A 363 -2.00 14.70 0.20
CA GLN A 363 -0.76 15.22 0.74
C GLN A 363 -0.93 16.68 1.16
N VAL A 364 -0.45 17.00 2.35
CA VAL A 364 -0.46 18.39 2.82
C VAL A 364 0.31 19.26 1.83
N ASP A 365 -0.32 20.31 1.33
CA ASP A 365 0.26 21.25 0.38
C ASP A 365 1.42 22.05 1.03
N LYS A 366 2.62 21.48 0.94
CA LYS A 366 3.87 22.10 1.43
C LYS A 366 4.37 23.20 0.49
N LYS A 367 3.98 23.17 -0.79
CA LYS A 367 4.45 24.11 -1.82
C LYS A 367 3.60 25.38 -1.87
N ASN A 368 2.41 25.35 -1.25
CA ASN A 368 1.41 26.41 -1.27
C ASN A 368 1.01 26.76 -2.72
N ASP A 369 0.82 25.72 -3.53
CA ASP A 369 0.39 25.80 -4.93
C ASP A 369 -1.11 25.53 -5.10
N GLY A 370 -1.86 25.41 -3.99
CA GLY A 370 -3.29 25.12 -4.01
C GLY A 370 -3.60 23.65 -4.24
N GLY A 371 -2.63 22.76 -4.02
CA GLY A 371 -2.77 21.32 -4.29
C GLY A 371 -2.49 20.92 -5.74
N TYR A 372 -1.98 21.84 -6.57
CA TYR A 372 -1.68 21.60 -7.98
C TYR A 372 -0.70 20.42 -8.15
N ALA A 373 0.41 20.40 -7.40
CA ALA A 373 1.39 19.33 -7.53
C ALA A 373 0.85 17.96 -7.13
N VAL A 374 -0.05 17.92 -6.14
CA VAL A 374 -0.68 16.67 -5.67
C VAL A 374 -1.65 16.15 -6.72
N ALA A 375 -2.56 17.00 -7.20
CA ALA A 375 -3.50 16.65 -8.26
C ALA A 375 -2.78 16.23 -9.55
N LYS A 376 -1.68 16.90 -9.90
CA LYS A 376 -0.87 16.55 -11.06
C LYS A 376 -0.23 15.18 -10.93
N ALA A 377 0.36 14.86 -9.77
CA ALA A 377 0.95 13.56 -9.53
C ALA A 377 -0.10 12.43 -9.64
N ILE A 378 -1.29 12.62 -9.05
CA ILE A 378 -2.40 11.68 -9.16
C ILE A 378 -2.84 11.49 -10.61
N TYR A 379 -3.00 12.58 -11.35
CA TYR A 379 -3.35 12.53 -12.77
C TYR A 379 -2.32 11.76 -13.59
N GLU A 380 -1.03 12.05 -13.41
CA GLU A 380 0.07 11.39 -14.10
C GLU A 380 0.13 9.89 -13.78
N ASP A 381 -0.09 9.52 -12.52
CA ASP A 381 -0.14 8.12 -12.09
C ASP A 381 -1.35 7.39 -12.72
N LEU A 382 -2.55 7.98 -12.69
CA LEU A 382 -3.75 7.42 -13.35
C LEU A 382 -3.51 7.21 -14.85
N VAL A 383 -2.96 8.21 -15.54
CA VAL A 383 -2.63 8.11 -16.97
C VAL A 383 -1.58 7.03 -17.21
N ALA A 384 -0.57 6.90 -16.34
CA ALA A 384 0.43 5.85 -16.45
C ALA A 384 -0.21 4.46 -16.36
N PHE A 385 -1.08 4.20 -15.38
CA PHE A 385 -1.78 2.91 -15.25
C PHE A 385 -2.71 2.62 -16.42
N LEU A 386 -3.44 3.62 -16.91
CA LEU A 386 -4.30 3.44 -18.08
C LEU A 386 -3.48 3.19 -19.36
N SER A 387 -2.30 3.79 -19.46
CA SER A 387 -1.36 3.55 -20.56
C SER A 387 -0.80 2.13 -20.55
N LEU A 388 -0.71 1.48 -19.38
CA LEU A 388 -0.29 0.07 -19.29
C LEU A 388 -1.18 -0.86 -20.12
N VAL A 389 -2.47 -0.54 -20.28
CA VAL A 389 -3.38 -1.34 -21.12
C VAL A 389 -2.92 -1.36 -22.57
N GLU A 390 -2.43 -0.23 -23.07
CA GLU A 390 -1.86 -0.10 -24.42
C GLU A 390 -0.46 -0.67 -24.50
N ASP A 391 0.41 -0.32 -23.53
CA ASP A 391 1.82 -0.73 -23.52
C ASP A 391 1.95 -2.27 -23.42
N PHE A 392 1.03 -2.93 -22.72
CA PHE A 392 0.93 -4.40 -22.65
C PHE A 392 0.12 -5.01 -23.78
N ASN A 393 -0.33 -4.21 -24.74
CA ASN A 393 -1.10 -4.61 -25.91
C ASN A 393 -2.32 -5.47 -25.51
N LEU A 394 -2.96 -5.12 -24.39
CA LEU A 394 -4.14 -5.83 -23.88
C LEU A 394 -5.33 -5.63 -24.81
N ASN A 395 -5.40 -4.45 -25.44
CA ASN A 395 -6.42 -4.06 -26.41
C ASN A 395 -6.25 -4.65 -27.82
N THR A 396 -5.48 -5.73 -28.00
CA THR A 396 -5.50 -6.51 -29.25
C THR A 396 -6.88 -7.12 -29.55
N ARG A 397 -7.76 -7.20 -28.55
CA ARG A 397 -9.19 -7.53 -28.70
C ARG A 397 -9.99 -6.30 -29.14
N ILE A 398 -10.18 -6.17 -30.45
CA ILE A 398 -11.41 -5.58 -31.01
C ILE A 398 -12.37 -6.71 -31.44
N TRP A 399 -11.96 -7.98 -31.32
CA TRP A 399 -12.71 -9.14 -31.80
C TRP A 399 -12.82 -10.22 -30.71
N SER A 400 -14.06 -10.64 -30.50
CA SER A 400 -14.59 -11.42 -29.37
C SER A 400 -13.97 -12.82 -29.18
N LYS A 401 -14.03 -13.32 -27.94
CA LYS A 401 -14.13 -14.77 -27.69
C LYS A 401 -15.44 -15.26 -28.33
N ALA A 402 -15.36 -16.24 -29.22
CA ALA A 402 -16.51 -16.95 -29.74
C ALA A 402 -17.09 -17.92 -28.70
#